data_AF-A0A9P8GPC9-F1
#
_entry.id   AF-A0A9P8GPC9-F1
#
_cell.length_a   1.000
_cell.length_b   1.000
_cell.length_c   1.000
_cell.angle_alpha   90.00
_cell.angle_beta   90.00
_cell.angle_gamma   90.00
#
_symmetry.space_group_name_H-M   'P 1'
#
loop_
_entity.id
_entity.type
_entity.pdbx_description
1 polymer ?
#
loop_
_entity_poly.entity_id
_entity_poly.type
_entity_poly.pdbx_seq_one_letter_code
_entity_poly.pdbx_strand_id
1 'polypeptide(L)'
;MPEIGEVARIVHFLRKHCANKVISAVQVQEDNIVYGKVGTSATAFQKAMTGKKILDAKQQGKYFWLEMEGKVHPVMHLGMTGWIKFKNDDTSHYYRKPEDENKPQEWPPRFWKFILQLENDTNEIAFVDPRRLARIRLVEAEAQQLRNTTPLKENGPDPVIDKNILTEAWLEDKLKSKKVPVKALMLDQANISGIGNWVADEILYQARIHPEQYSYTFSSAQISALHKAMMDVCGTAVGVLADSSQFPETWLMRYRWDKGKKDKNVLPNGDKIVHLKVGGRTSAIVPRLQKKTGKVAGDVDSADEVSEDAADSQEKTTPKKAKAIKAKAKKAETTSKDETVEEDSKSRRTRTTKRKAEPEDEESDMAVEAEEEVKPTKKRQTKANSSKATKSKTEKKEVKTEETAAEGGTRRRSGRLSGKGV
;
A
#
# COMPACT_ATOMS: atom_id res chain seq x y z
N MET A 1 1.12 -3.10 5.80
CA MET A 1 1.75 -2.46 4.63
C MET A 1 2.86 -1.63 5.20
N PRO A 2 4.09 -1.71 4.67
CA PRO A 2 5.19 -0.87 5.13
C PRO A 2 4.87 0.61 4.91
N GLU A 3 5.06 1.42 5.95
CA GLU A 3 4.98 2.88 5.93
C GLU A 3 6.37 3.43 6.30
N ILE A 4 6.49 4.72 6.68
CA ILE A 4 7.81 5.37 6.85
C ILE A 4 8.73 4.68 7.87
N GLY A 5 8.19 4.16 8.97
CA GLY A 5 8.97 3.49 10.01
C GLY A 5 9.43 2.09 9.60
N GLU A 6 8.59 1.32 8.91
CA GLU A 6 8.93 -0.01 8.41
C GLU A 6 9.97 0.05 7.28
N VAL A 7 9.96 1.11 6.46
CA VAL A 7 11.03 1.36 5.48
C VAL A 7 12.34 1.77 6.17
N ALA A 8 12.27 2.60 7.22
CA ALA A 8 13.44 2.95 8.02
C ALA A 8 14.08 1.75 8.72
N ARG A 9 13.27 0.81 9.23
CA ARG A 9 13.74 -0.51 9.72
C ARG A 9 14.55 -1.23 8.64
N ILE A 10 14.01 -1.38 7.44
CA ILE A 10 14.70 -2.06 6.34
C ILE A 10 16.01 -1.34 5.95
N VAL A 11 16.02 -0.01 5.86
CA VAL A 11 17.24 0.75 5.54
C VAL A 11 18.28 0.66 6.65
N HIS A 12 17.89 0.65 7.93
CA HIS A 12 18.81 0.40 9.05
C HIS A 12 19.50 -0.96 8.92
N PHE A 13 18.76 -2.03 8.64
CA PHE A 13 19.34 -3.36 8.49
C PHE A 13 20.15 -3.53 7.19
N LEU A 14 19.76 -2.88 6.09
CA LEU A 14 20.58 -2.82 4.87
C LEU A 14 21.90 -2.09 5.12
N ARG A 15 21.91 -1.02 5.93
CA ARG A 15 23.17 -0.38 6.37
C ARG A 15 24.02 -1.32 7.21
N LYS A 16 23.46 -1.88 8.27
CA LYS A 16 24.12 -2.81 9.20
C LYS A 16 24.80 -3.98 8.50
N HIS A 17 24.12 -4.58 7.50
CA HIS A 17 24.57 -5.81 6.86
C HIS A 17 25.29 -5.61 5.53
N CYS A 18 24.95 -4.58 4.74
CA CYS A 18 25.35 -4.49 3.34
C CYS A 18 26.25 -3.28 3.01
N ALA A 19 26.24 -2.20 3.80
CA ALA A 19 27.04 -1.01 3.48
C ALA A 19 28.55 -1.32 3.49
N ASN A 20 29.27 -0.70 2.57
CA ASN A 20 30.69 -0.90 2.28
C ASN A 20 31.11 -2.31 1.83
N LYS A 21 30.19 -3.23 1.54
CA LYS A 21 30.51 -4.57 1.01
C LYS A 21 30.31 -4.67 -0.50
N VAL A 22 31.08 -5.55 -1.14
CA VAL A 22 30.93 -5.92 -2.55
C VAL A 22 29.86 -7.02 -2.68
N ILE A 23 29.01 -6.92 -3.69
CA ILE A 23 28.06 -7.97 -4.05
C ILE A 23 28.80 -9.03 -4.89
N SER A 24 29.10 -10.18 -4.30
CA SER A 24 29.83 -11.28 -4.98
C SER A 24 28.97 -11.97 -6.03
N ALA A 25 27.67 -12.14 -5.77
CA ALA A 25 26.71 -12.67 -6.73
C ALA A 25 25.29 -12.15 -6.48
N VAL A 26 24.48 -12.11 -7.55
CA VAL A 26 23.04 -11.83 -7.48
C VAL A 26 22.28 -12.98 -8.13
N GLN A 27 21.33 -13.55 -7.39
CA GLN A 27 20.32 -14.45 -7.92
C GLN A 27 19.03 -13.65 -8.16
N VAL A 28 18.28 -13.94 -9.22
CA VAL A 28 17.03 -13.23 -9.53
C VAL A 28 15.92 -14.18 -10.01
N GLN A 29 14.66 -13.77 -9.81
CA GLN A 29 13.51 -14.35 -10.51
C GLN A 29 12.88 -13.29 -11.41
N GLU A 30 12.66 -13.60 -12.69
CA GLU A 30 12.00 -12.65 -13.58
C GLU A 30 10.53 -12.45 -13.22
N ASP A 31 10.11 -11.19 -13.12
CA ASP A 31 8.77 -10.79 -12.72
C ASP A 31 8.38 -9.48 -13.40
N ASN A 32 7.73 -9.61 -14.56
CA ASN A 32 7.23 -8.51 -15.38
C ASN A 32 6.28 -7.53 -14.64
N ILE A 33 5.79 -7.87 -13.43
CA ILE A 33 4.97 -6.97 -12.60
C ILE A 33 5.85 -6.17 -11.61
N VAL A 34 6.91 -6.76 -11.07
CA VAL A 34 7.80 -6.13 -10.08
C VAL A 34 8.91 -5.31 -10.75
N TYR A 35 9.54 -5.86 -11.80
CA TYR A 35 10.55 -5.18 -12.60
C TYR A 35 9.93 -4.52 -13.85
N GLY A 36 9.22 -5.31 -14.67
CA GLY A 36 8.78 -4.88 -16.01
C GLY A 36 7.89 -3.62 -16.01
N LYS A 37 6.97 -3.48 -15.05
CA LYS A 37 6.10 -2.29 -14.90
C LYS A 37 6.83 -0.99 -14.55
N VAL A 38 8.14 -1.02 -14.31
CA VAL A 38 8.96 0.16 -14.04
C VAL A 38 10.18 0.27 -14.96
N GLY A 39 10.16 -0.41 -16.12
CA GLY A 39 11.20 -0.28 -17.14
C GLY A 39 12.51 -1.00 -16.78
N THR A 40 12.43 -2.09 -16.02
CA THR A 40 13.59 -2.90 -15.62
C THR A 40 13.28 -4.38 -15.87
N SER A 41 14.31 -5.20 -16.08
CA SER A 41 14.22 -6.66 -16.07
C SER A 41 15.09 -7.23 -14.94
N ALA A 42 14.79 -8.44 -14.50
CA ALA A 42 15.58 -9.14 -13.49
C ALA A 42 17.02 -9.36 -13.98
N THR A 43 17.23 -9.70 -15.26
CA THR A 43 18.57 -9.83 -15.86
C THR A 43 19.33 -8.49 -15.88
N ALA A 44 18.66 -7.37 -16.15
CA ALA A 44 19.31 -6.05 -16.09
C ALA A 44 19.72 -5.71 -14.65
N PHE A 45 18.84 -5.96 -13.67
CA PHE A 45 19.15 -5.81 -12.25
C PHE A 45 20.36 -6.68 -11.84
N GLN A 46 20.38 -7.95 -12.22
CA GLN A 46 21.47 -8.88 -11.94
C GLN A 46 22.81 -8.36 -12.49
N LYS A 47 22.84 -7.93 -13.76
CA LYS A 47 24.04 -7.39 -14.43
C LYS A 47 24.53 -6.08 -13.81
N ALA A 48 23.62 -5.20 -13.40
CA ALA A 48 23.98 -3.91 -12.83
C ALA A 48 24.57 -4.02 -11.41
N MET A 49 24.11 -5.00 -10.63
CA MET A 49 24.43 -5.13 -9.20
C MET A 49 25.59 -6.12 -8.92
N THR A 50 25.80 -7.14 -9.76
CA THR A 50 26.86 -8.14 -9.53
C THR A 50 28.25 -7.51 -9.65
N GLY A 51 29.15 -7.79 -8.71
CA GLY A 51 30.51 -7.25 -8.66
C GLY A 51 30.60 -5.78 -8.24
N LYS A 52 29.52 -5.18 -7.74
CA LYS A 52 29.49 -3.77 -7.30
C LYS A 52 29.53 -3.62 -5.79
N LYS A 53 30.26 -2.61 -5.31
CA LYS A 53 30.20 -2.18 -3.91
C LYS A 53 28.91 -1.42 -3.61
N ILE A 54 28.26 -1.76 -2.51
CA ILE A 54 27.19 -0.97 -1.89
C ILE A 54 27.87 0.08 -1.00
N LEU A 55 27.54 1.36 -1.21
CA LEU A 55 28.12 2.48 -0.45
C LEU A 55 27.29 2.78 0.81
N ASP A 56 25.96 2.89 0.66
CA ASP A 56 24.99 3.12 1.73
C ASP A 56 23.61 2.55 1.33
N ALA A 57 22.65 2.53 2.25
CA ALA A 57 21.23 2.43 1.93
C ALA A 57 20.52 3.74 2.34
N LYS A 58 19.52 4.18 1.59
CA LYS A 58 18.83 5.48 1.78
C LYS A 58 17.31 5.33 1.59
N GLN A 59 16.54 6.36 1.95
CA GLN A 59 15.09 6.42 1.72
C GLN A 59 14.56 7.81 1.40
N GLN A 60 13.33 7.83 0.88
CA GLN A 60 12.43 8.98 0.87
C GLN A 60 10.98 8.44 0.97
N GLY A 61 10.31 8.72 2.08
CA GLY A 61 8.94 8.33 2.33
C GLY A 61 8.74 6.81 2.39
N LYS A 62 8.23 6.22 1.29
CA LYS A 62 8.05 4.75 1.14
C LYS A 62 9.00 4.11 0.13
N TYR A 63 9.85 4.91 -0.52
CA TYR A 63 10.90 4.43 -1.40
C TYR A 63 12.21 4.30 -0.63
N PHE A 64 13.00 3.29 -0.99
CA PHE A 64 14.36 3.10 -0.49
C PHE A 64 15.26 2.65 -1.64
N TRP A 65 16.56 2.86 -1.49
CA TRP A 65 17.54 2.44 -2.49
C TRP A 65 18.87 2.04 -1.84
N LEU A 66 19.67 1.29 -2.60
CA LEU A 66 21.10 1.15 -2.30
C LEU A 66 21.86 2.21 -3.10
N GLU A 67 22.73 2.95 -2.43
CA GLU A 67 23.75 3.76 -3.08
C GLU A 67 24.87 2.80 -3.51
N MET A 68 25.32 2.92 -4.75
CA MET A 68 26.15 1.91 -5.43
C MET A 68 27.41 2.56 -6.00
N GLU A 69 28.44 1.75 -6.21
CA GLU A 69 29.66 2.16 -6.90
C GLU A 69 29.43 2.35 -8.42
N GLY A 70 29.19 3.61 -8.80
CA GLY A 70 28.84 4.05 -10.14
C GLY A 70 27.54 4.85 -10.11
N LYS A 71 26.89 4.99 -11.28
CA LYS A 71 25.69 5.83 -11.44
C LYS A 71 24.37 5.04 -11.41
N VAL A 72 24.42 3.71 -11.38
CA VAL A 72 23.23 2.84 -11.51
C VAL A 72 22.82 2.31 -10.15
N HIS A 73 21.65 2.72 -9.69
CA HIS A 73 21.15 2.48 -8.33
C HIS A 73 19.81 1.74 -8.33
N PRO A 74 19.62 0.70 -7.49
CA PRO A 74 18.36 -0.01 -7.37
C PRO A 74 17.38 0.76 -6.47
N VAL A 75 16.45 1.49 -7.09
CA VAL A 75 15.36 2.18 -6.38
C VAL A 75 14.17 1.24 -6.23
N MET A 76 13.70 1.08 -4.99
CA MET A 76 12.77 0.04 -4.57
C MET A 76 11.60 0.60 -3.78
N HIS A 77 10.46 -0.08 -3.86
CA HIS A 77 9.26 0.20 -3.08
C HIS A 77 8.62 -1.12 -2.65
N LEU A 78 8.30 -1.28 -1.36
CA LEU A 78 7.81 -2.56 -0.80
C LEU A 78 6.35 -2.88 -1.16
N GLY A 79 5.57 -1.91 -1.63
CA GLY A 79 4.15 -2.14 -1.91
C GLY A 79 3.37 -2.41 -0.63
N MET A 80 2.53 -3.46 -0.59
CA MET A 80 1.79 -3.84 0.63
C MET A 80 2.43 -4.95 1.45
N THR A 81 3.31 -5.76 0.86
CA THR A 81 3.80 -7.05 1.40
C THR A 81 5.24 -7.39 1.00
N GLY A 82 5.93 -6.51 0.27
CA GLY A 82 7.35 -6.65 0.02
C GLY A 82 8.14 -6.51 1.32
N TRP A 83 9.22 -7.25 1.46
CA TRP A 83 10.12 -7.20 2.63
C TRP A 83 11.55 -7.57 2.26
N ILE A 84 12.53 -7.17 3.09
CA ILE A 84 13.90 -7.66 3.01
C ILE A 84 14.15 -8.63 4.17
N LYS A 85 14.59 -9.84 3.85
CA LYS A 85 15.06 -10.84 4.81
C LYS A 85 16.58 -10.96 4.77
N PHE A 86 17.17 -11.21 5.93
CA PHE A 86 18.59 -11.54 6.08
C PHE A 86 18.67 -12.97 6.62
N LYS A 87 19.40 -13.84 5.93
CA LYS A 87 19.49 -15.28 6.24
C LYS A 87 19.95 -15.55 7.68
N ASN A 88 20.81 -14.68 8.22
CA ASN A 88 21.42 -14.80 9.53
C ASN A 88 20.97 -13.71 10.53
N ASP A 89 19.98 -12.87 10.20
CA ASP A 89 19.46 -11.85 11.12
C ASP A 89 17.95 -11.63 10.98
N ASP A 90 17.20 -12.28 11.86
CA ASP A 90 15.74 -12.19 11.93
C ASP A 90 15.22 -10.91 12.61
N THR A 91 16.09 -10.06 13.17
CA THR A 91 15.63 -8.79 13.79
C THR A 91 15.05 -7.81 12.78
N SER A 92 15.22 -8.05 11.46
CA SER A 92 14.53 -7.28 10.42
C SER A 92 13.03 -7.59 10.30
N HIS A 93 12.49 -8.70 10.80
CA HIS A 93 11.07 -9.02 10.61
C HIS A 93 10.17 -8.12 11.45
N TYR A 94 9.29 -7.36 10.79
CA TYR A 94 8.27 -6.54 11.46
C TYR A 94 7.12 -7.36 12.08
N TYR A 95 6.88 -8.58 11.59
CA TYR A 95 5.88 -9.49 12.15
C TYR A 95 6.35 -10.94 12.01
N ARG A 96 7.01 -11.45 13.05
CA ARG A 96 7.16 -12.89 13.31
C ARG A 96 6.11 -13.28 14.33
N LYS A 97 5.51 -14.47 14.20
CA LYS A 97 4.67 -15.02 15.26
C LYS A 97 5.55 -15.69 16.32
N PRO A 98 5.15 -15.71 17.61
CA PRO A 98 5.83 -16.51 18.63
C PRO A 98 6.00 -17.99 18.21
N GLU A 99 4.98 -18.58 17.57
CA GLU A 99 5.05 -19.96 17.07
C GLU A 99 6.17 -20.20 16.04
N ASP A 100 6.65 -19.15 15.36
CA ASP A 100 7.63 -19.21 14.28
C ASP A 100 9.06 -18.82 14.72
N GLU A 101 9.26 -18.35 15.96
CA GLU A 101 10.57 -17.93 16.49
C GLU A 101 11.61 -19.06 16.46
N ASN A 102 11.23 -20.24 16.94
CA ASN A 102 12.12 -21.40 17.03
C ASN A 102 12.13 -22.30 15.77
N LYS A 103 11.54 -21.85 14.65
CA LYS A 103 11.57 -22.61 13.39
C LYS A 103 12.79 -22.20 12.54
N PRO A 104 13.57 -23.15 11.97
CA PRO A 104 14.58 -22.86 10.96
C PRO A 104 13.95 -22.11 9.77
N GLN A 105 14.63 -21.07 9.27
CA GLN A 105 14.11 -20.31 8.14
C GLN A 105 14.35 -21.05 6.82
N GLU A 106 13.27 -21.32 6.08
CA GLU A 106 13.33 -21.81 4.70
C GLU A 106 14.08 -20.80 3.81
N TRP A 107 15.18 -21.24 3.18
CA TRP A 107 16.01 -20.43 2.32
C TRP A 107 16.38 -21.18 1.01
N PRO A 108 16.21 -20.60 -0.19
CA PRO A 108 15.60 -19.30 -0.50
C PRO A 108 14.17 -19.11 0.04
N PRO A 109 13.83 -17.93 0.60
CA PRO A 109 12.53 -17.72 1.23
C PRO A 109 11.43 -17.61 0.17
N ARG A 110 10.27 -18.22 0.44
CA ARG A 110 9.13 -18.20 -0.50
C ARG A 110 8.78 -16.77 -0.95
N PHE A 111 8.45 -16.65 -2.24
CA PHE A 111 8.13 -15.40 -2.94
C PHE A 111 9.30 -14.40 -3.12
N TRP A 112 10.55 -14.88 -3.09
CA TRP A 112 11.73 -14.06 -3.39
C TRP A 112 11.73 -13.49 -4.83
N LYS A 113 12.51 -12.41 -5.04
CA LYS A 113 12.62 -11.64 -6.30
C LYS A 113 14.07 -11.41 -6.72
N PHE A 114 14.92 -11.14 -5.73
CA PHE A 114 16.36 -11.31 -5.83
C PHE A 114 16.93 -11.81 -4.51
N ILE A 115 18.13 -12.37 -4.57
CA ILE A 115 19.01 -12.61 -3.42
C ILE A 115 20.36 -11.98 -3.74
N LEU A 116 20.87 -11.17 -2.81
CA LEU A 116 22.24 -10.67 -2.83
C LEU A 116 23.10 -11.60 -1.98
N GLN A 117 24.21 -12.06 -2.56
CA GLN A 117 25.34 -12.66 -1.86
C GLN A 117 26.46 -11.61 -1.80
N LEU A 118 27.04 -11.42 -0.62
CA LEU A 118 28.11 -10.44 -0.41
C LEU A 118 29.46 -11.15 -0.37
N GLU A 119 30.53 -10.42 -0.70
CA GLU A 119 31.88 -10.96 -0.65
C GLU A 119 32.33 -11.16 0.80
N ASN A 120 32.95 -12.31 1.08
CA ASN A 120 33.45 -12.72 2.41
C ASN A 120 32.38 -12.72 3.53
N ASP A 121 31.10 -12.89 3.18
CA ASP A 121 29.98 -13.01 4.11
C ASP A 121 29.14 -14.29 3.81
N THR A 122 28.51 -14.84 4.83
CA THR A 122 27.58 -15.98 4.72
C THR A 122 26.11 -15.55 4.81
N ASN A 123 25.85 -14.29 5.17
CA ASN A 123 24.52 -13.70 5.27
C ASN A 123 24.01 -13.31 3.88
N GLU A 124 22.95 -13.99 3.43
CA GLU A 124 22.29 -13.68 2.16
C GLU A 124 21.10 -12.74 2.39
N ILE A 125 20.86 -11.82 1.46
CA ILE A 125 19.83 -10.78 1.60
C ILE A 125 18.79 -10.94 0.50
N ALA A 126 17.58 -11.36 0.89
CA ALA A 126 16.49 -11.67 -0.04
C ALA A 126 15.40 -10.60 -0.03
N PHE A 127 15.07 -10.08 -1.22
CA PHE A 127 13.83 -9.33 -1.43
C PHE A 127 12.70 -10.32 -1.67
N VAL A 128 11.65 -10.29 -0.85
CA VAL A 128 10.41 -11.08 -1.05
C VAL A 128 9.23 -10.17 -1.35
N ASP A 129 8.28 -10.60 -2.17
CA ASP A 129 6.93 -10.01 -2.21
C ASP A 129 5.86 -11.03 -2.66
N PRO A 130 5.03 -11.54 -1.73
CA PRO A 130 3.93 -12.46 -2.03
C PRO A 130 2.83 -11.90 -2.94
N ARG A 131 2.65 -10.57 -3.06
CA ARG A 131 1.51 -9.97 -3.81
C ARG A 131 1.89 -9.30 -5.12
N ARG A 132 3.19 -9.19 -5.45
CA ARG A 132 3.73 -8.57 -6.68
C ARG A 132 3.30 -7.09 -6.82
N LEU A 133 3.22 -6.40 -5.69
CA LEU A 133 2.90 -4.98 -5.52
C LEU A 133 4.15 -4.13 -5.26
N ALA A 134 5.26 -4.77 -4.88
CA ALA A 134 6.57 -4.16 -4.84
C ALA A 134 7.05 -3.73 -6.23
N ARG A 135 7.97 -2.77 -6.29
CA ARG A 135 8.66 -2.35 -7.52
C ARG A 135 10.16 -2.33 -7.28
N ILE A 136 10.92 -2.77 -8.28
CA ILE A 136 12.38 -2.76 -8.29
C ILE A 136 12.81 -2.16 -9.62
N ARG A 137 13.43 -0.98 -9.58
CA ARG A 137 13.83 -0.17 -10.74
C ARG A 137 15.33 0.08 -10.69
N LEU A 138 16.02 -0.01 -11.81
CA LEU A 138 17.33 0.63 -11.97
C LEU A 138 17.16 2.10 -12.37
N VAL A 139 17.83 3.00 -11.66
CA VAL A 139 17.88 4.43 -11.98
C VAL A 139 19.33 4.81 -12.22
N GLU A 140 19.60 5.53 -13.32
CA GLU A 140 20.91 6.08 -13.62
C GLU A 140 20.96 7.58 -13.26
N ALA A 141 21.80 7.95 -12.31
CA ALA A 141 22.03 9.32 -11.83
C ALA A 141 23.31 9.39 -10.97
N GLU A 142 23.81 10.59 -10.69
CA GLU A 142 24.70 10.77 -9.53
C GLU A 142 23.91 10.52 -8.23
N ALA A 143 24.53 9.92 -7.22
CA ALA A 143 23.85 9.53 -5.97
C ALA A 143 23.11 10.70 -5.28
N GLN A 144 23.71 11.90 -5.28
CA GLN A 144 23.14 13.12 -4.71
C GLN A 144 21.94 13.66 -5.52
N GLN A 145 21.83 13.27 -6.80
CA GLN A 145 20.77 13.69 -7.72
C GLN A 145 19.62 12.68 -7.79
N LEU A 146 19.71 11.51 -7.15
CA LEU A 146 18.67 10.47 -7.20
C LEU A 146 17.27 11.00 -6.83
N ARG A 147 17.17 11.87 -5.82
CA ARG A 147 15.88 12.48 -5.40
C ARG A 147 15.22 13.32 -6.50
N ASN A 148 15.97 13.78 -7.49
CA ASN A 148 15.49 14.57 -8.63
C ASN A 148 15.05 13.69 -9.83
N THR A 149 15.06 12.35 -9.69
CA THR A 149 14.65 11.38 -10.72
C THR A 149 13.27 10.77 -10.44
N THR A 150 12.61 10.21 -11.46
CA THR A 150 11.37 9.43 -11.30
C THR A 150 11.67 8.05 -10.71
N PRO A 151 11.02 7.61 -9.60
CA PRO A 151 9.81 8.18 -9.00
C PRO A 151 10.05 9.07 -7.76
N LEU A 152 11.30 9.33 -7.37
CA LEU A 152 11.61 10.05 -6.12
C LEU A 152 11.14 11.52 -6.16
N LYS A 153 11.29 12.19 -7.30
CA LYS A 153 10.89 13.59 -7.54
C LYS A 153 9.37 13.84 -7.52
N GLU A 154 8.57 12.78 -7.60
CA GLU A 154 7.10 12.84 -7.54
C GLU A 154 6.58 12.81 -6.09
N ASN A 155 7.45 12.55 -5.11
CA ASN A 155 7.10 12.55 -3.69
C ASN A 155 7.18 13.97 -3.11
N GLY A 156 6.16 14.34 -2.32
CA GLY A 156 6.25 15.47 -1.39
C GLY A 156 7.26 15.21 -0.26
N PRO A 157 7.50 16.21 0.61
CA PRO A 157 8.49 16.12 1.67
C PRO A 157 8.28 14.90 2.58
N ASP A 158 9.39 14.33 3.03
CA ASP A 158 9.48 13.27 4.03
C ASP A 158 9.46 13.89 5.44
N PRO A 159 8.52 13.54 6.34
CA PRO A 159 8.41 14.15 7.67
C PRO A 159 9.59 13.96 8.63
N VAL A 160 10.55 13.08 8.31
CA VAL A 160 11.72 12.80 9.16
C VAL A 160 13.01 13.33 8.53
N ILE A 161 13.10 13.33 7.20
CA ILE A 161 14.27 13.83 6.46
C ILE A 161 14.14 15.32 6.12
N ASP A 162 12.99 15.75 5.60
CA ASP A 162 12.79 17.10 5.03
C ASP A 162 12.18 18.08 6.04
N LYS A 163 12.61 18.02 7.30
CA LYS A 163 12.04 18.82 8.41
C LYS A 163 12.15 20.34 8.21
N ASN A 164 13.12 20.77 7.40
CA ASN A 164 13.33 22.16 6.98
C ASN A 164 12.37 22.61 5.86
N ILE A 165 11.75 21.69 5.14
CA ILE A 165 10.74 21.96 4.10
C ILE A 165 9.34 21.84 4.71
N LEU A 166 9.08 20.76 5.45
CA LEU A 166 7.83 20.50 6.16
C LEU A 166 7.73 21.36 7.43
N THR A 167 7.61 22.66 7.26
CA THR A 167 7.36 23.64 8.33
C THR A 167 5.85 23.80 8.58
N GLU A 168 5.47 24.45 9.70
CA GLU A 168 4.06 24.74 9.98
C GLU A 168 3.43 25.65 8.90
N ALA A 169 4.15 26.68 8.45
CA ALA A 169 3.72 27.58 7.38
C ALA A 169 3.55 26.84 6.03
N TRP A 170 4.50 25.97 5.66
CA TRP A 170 4.36 25.14 4.47
C TRP A 170 3.14 24.22 4.57
N LEU A 171 2.87 23.66 5.75
CA LEU A 171 1.71 22.80 5.97
C LEU A 171 0.40 23.61 5.88
N GLU A 172 0.37 24.84 6.39
CA GLU A 172 -0.77 25.75 6.27
C GLU A 172 -1.11 26.03 4.79
N ASP A 173 -0.13 26.45 3.99
CA ASP A 173 -0.32 26.69 2.56
C ASP A 173 -0.75 25.41 1.81
N LYS A 174 -0.12 24.27 2.14
CA LYS A 174 -0.45 22.97 1.55
C LYS A 174 -1.89 22.54 1.87
N LEU A 175 -2.35 22.73 3.11
CA LEU A 175 -3.72 22.45 3.55
C LEU A 175 -4.73 23.38 2.86
N LYS A 176 -4.46 24.68 2.79
CA LYS A 176 -5.30 25.67 2.09
C LYS A 176 -5.41 25.38 0.58
N SER A 177 -4.33 24.90 -0.05
CA SER A 177 -4.28 24.61 -1.49
C SER A 177 -5.19 23.47 -1.97
N LYS A 178 -5.88 22.75 -1.06
CA LYS A 178 -6.69 21.56 -1.40
C LYS A 178 -8.07 21.60 -0.74
N LYS A 179 -9.11 21.30 -1.53
CA LYS A 179 -10.49 21.06 -1.06
C LYS A 179 -10.77 19.56 -0.86
N VAL A 180 -9.94 18.87 -0.08
CA VAL A 180 -10.08 17.42 0.19
C VAL A 180 -10.03 17.09 1.69
N PRO A 181 -10.61 15.96 2.16
CA PRO A 181 -10.48 15.51 3.54
C PRO A 181 -9.01 15.36 3.95
N VAL A 182 -8.65 15.79 5.16
CA VAL A 182 -7.26 15.81 5.64
C VAL A 182 -6.55 14.45 5.52
N LYS A 183 -7.24 13.34 5.82
CA LYS A 183 -6.66 12.01 5.66
C LYS A 183 -6.43 11.63 4.19
N ALA A 184 -7.23 12.15 3.25
CA ALA A 184 -6.97 11.94 1.83
C ALA A 184 -5.70 12.67 1.38
N LEU A 185 -5.51 13.92 1.83
CA LEU A 185 -4.31 14.72 1.57
C LEU A 185 -3.04 14.06 2.08
N MET A 186 -3.02 13.63 3.34
CA MET A 186 -1.85 13.00 3.99
C MET A 186 -1.46 11.64 3.41
N LEU A 187 -2.38 10.95 2.72
CA LEU A 187 -2.12 9.65 2.11
C LEU A 187 -1.66 9.74 0.65
N ASP A 188 -1.80 10.90 0.03
CA ASP A 188 -1.26 11.18 -1.30
C ASP A 188 0.23 11.52 -1.17
N GLN A 189 1.07 10.65 -1.73
CA GLN A 189 2.52 10.73 -1.58
C GLN A 189 3.12 11.96 -2.30
N ALA A 190 2.41 12.54 -3.28
CA ALA A 190 2.79 13.81 -3.92
C ALA A 190 2.45 15.04 -3.05
N ASN A 191 1.69 14.86 -1.96
CA ASN A 191 1.52 15.89 -0.95
C ASN A 191 2.52 15.72 0.19
N ILE A 192 2.53 14.56 0.86
CA ILE A 192 3.46 14.24 1.95
C ILE A 192 3.83 12.77 1.82
N SER A 193 5.12 12.44 1.81
CA SER A 193 5.56 11.07 1.56
C SER A 193 5.74 10.26 2.85
N GLY A 194 5.76 8.93 2.73
CA GLY A 194 5.97 8.03 3.87
C GLY A 194 4.70 7.72 4.67
N ILE A 195 3.87 8.72 4.96
CA ILE A 195 2.61 8.56 5.70
C ILE A 195 1.67 7.59 4.98
N GLY A 196 1.26 6.52 5.65
CA GLY A 196 0.24 5.58 5.16
C GLY A 196 -0.96 5.51 6.10
N ASN A 197 -1.73 4.42 6.05
CA ASN A 197 -3.03 4.37 6.70
C ASN A 197 -2.96 4.23 8.22
N TRP A 198 -1.93 3.61 8.78
CA TRP A 198 -1.80 3.56 10.25
C TRP A 198 -1.19 4.84 10.79
N VAL A 199 -0.14 5.37 10.14
CA VAL A 199 0.49 6.63 10.52
C VAL A 199 -0.50 7.80 10.42
N ALA A 200 -1.33 7.86 9.38
CA ALA A 200 -2.36 8.90 9.25
C ALA A 200 -3.48 8.80 10.31
N ASP A 201 -3.90 7.59 10.70
CA ASP A 201 -4.88 7.43 11.79
C ASP A 201 -4.29 7.90 13.13
N GLU A 202 -3.02 7.55 13.41
CA GLU A 202 -2.33 7.95 14.64
C GLU A 202 -2.14 9.47 14.74
N ILE A 203 -1.58 10.11 13.70
CA ILE A 203 -1.38 11.57 13.66
C ILE A 203 -2.68 12.32 13.90
N LEU A 204 -3.78 11.91 13.24
CA LEU A 204 -5.07 12.57 13.37
C LEU A 204 -5.74 12.31 14.72
N TYR A 205 -5.46 11.18 15.37
CA TYR A 205 -5.86 10.92 16.74
C TYR A 205 -5.09 11.79 17.74
N GLN A 206 -3.75 11.86 17.65
CA GLN A 206 -2.92 12.70 18.53
C GLN A 206 -3.25 14.19 18.36
N ALA A 207 -3.46 14.66 17.13
CA ALA A 207 -3.92 16.03 16.83
C ALA A 207 -5.39 16.29 17.19
N ARG A 208 -6.18 15.25 17.53
CA ARG A 208 -7.63 15.29 17.83
C ARG A 208 -8.51 15.78 16.67
N ILE A 209 -8.08 15.54 15.43
CA ILE A 209 -8.73 16.02 14.21
C ILE A 209 -9.52 14.88 13.56
N HIS A 210 -10.75 15.16 13.12
CA HIS A 210 -11.58 14.19 12.43
C HIS A 210 -11.10 13.97 10.98
N PRO A 211 -10.89 12.72 10.51
CA PRO A 211 -10.22 12.46 9.22
C PRO A 211 -11.02 12.88 7.98
N GLU A 212 -12.33 13.12 8.13
CA GLU A 212 -13.20 13.66 7.07
C GLU A 212 -13.15 15.19 6.93
N GLN A 213 -12.58 15.92 7.90
CA GLN A 213 -12.57 17.39 7.88
C GLN A 213 -11.75 17.91 6.69
N TYR A 214 -12.30 18.85 5.93
CA TYR A 214 -11.64 19.42 4.76
C TYR A 214 -10.41 20.24 5.17
N SER A 215 -9.27 19.95 4.53
CA SER A 215 -7.95 20.53 4.85
C SER A 215 -7.92 22.06 4.90
N TYR A 216 -8.56 22.75 3.95
CA TYR A 216 -8.62 24.22 3.91
C TYR A 216 -9.44 24.88 5.05
N THR A 217 -10.14 24.10 5.89
CA THR A 217 -11.01 24.63 6.97
C THR A 217 -10.34 24.69 8.35
N PHE A 218 -9.02 24.52 8.41
CA PHE A 218 -8.28 24.35 9.65
C PHE A 218 -7.87 25.71 10.23
N SER A 219 -8.14 25.92 11.52
CA SER A 219 -7.56 27.03 12.29
C SER A 219 -6.06 26.81 12.52
N SER A 220 -5.28 27.88 12.68
CA SER A 220 -3.82 27.78 12.93
C SER A 220 -3.47 26.87 14.11
N ALA A 221 -4.30 26.86 15.17
CA ALA A 221 -4.15 25.92 16.29
C ALA A 221 -4.29 24.44 15.90
N GLN A 222 -5.18 24.11 14.96
CA GLN A 222 -5.29 22.76 14.38
C GLN A 222 -4.13 22.44 13.43
N ILE A 223 -3.59 23.43 12.72
CA ILE A 223 -2.44 23.25 11.84
C ILE A 223 -1.18 22.96 12.66
N SER A 224 -0.91 23.74 13.71
CA SER A 224 0.19 23.51 14.65
C SER A 224 0.07 22.15 15.35
N ALA A 225 -1.13 21.79 15.82
CA ALA A 225 -1.39 20.48 16.41
C ALA A 225 -1.18 19.32 15.41
N LEU A 226 -1.58 19.49 14.15
CA LEU A 226 -1.35 18.51 13.09
C LEU A 226 0.13 18.39 12.73
N HIS A 227 0.83 19.52 12.60
CA HIS A 227 2.26 19.58 12.32
C HIS A 227 3.04 18.84 13.40
N LYS A 228 2.87 19.24 14.66
CA LYS A 228 3.52 18.60 15.80
C LYS A 228 3.24 17.10 15.85
N ALA A 229 1.97 16.69 15.77
CA ALA A 229 1.61 15.26 15.77
C ALA A 229 2.25 14.50 14.60
N MET A 230 2.39 15.12 13.43
CA MET A 230 3.05 14.53 12.26
C MET A 230 4.55 14.31 12.49
N MET A 231 5.26 15.31 13.04
CA MET A 231 6.68 15.21 13.36
C MET A 231 6.93 14.21 14.50
N ASP A 232 6.13 14.25 15.57
CA ASP A 232 6.25 13.40 16.75
C ASP A 232 5.99 11.92 16.41
N VAL A 233 4.89 11.62 15.69
CA VAL A 233 4.54 10.23 15.32
C VAL A 233 5.51 9.66 14.29
N CYS A 234 5.84 10.39 13.22
CA CYS A 234 6.78 9.88 12.21
C CYS A 234 8.19 9.75 12.78
N GLY A 235 8.63 10.73 13.59
CA GLY A 235 9.92 10.70 14.28
C GLY A 235 10.04 9.54 15.25
N THR A 236 9.02 9.28 16.08
CA THR A 236 8.98 8.12 17.00
C THR A 236 8.97 6.80 16.22
N ALA A 237 8.12 6.68 15.19
CA ALA A 237 7.99 5.47 14.39
C ALA A 237 9.29 5.11 13.65
N VAL A 238 10.05 6.09 13.18
CA VAL A 238 11.40 5.87 12.62
C VAL A 238 12.44 5.61 13.70
N GLY A 239 12.39 6.33 14.83
CA GLY A 239 13.36 6.24 15.93
C GLY A 239 13.42 4.85 16.56
N VAL A 240 12.28 4.18 16.76
CA VAL A 240 12.23 2.79 17.26
C VAL A 240 12.20 1.74 16.14
N LEU A 241 12.56 2.11 14.90
CA LEU A 241 12.55 1.23 13.72
C LEU A 241 11.22 0.48 13.55
N ALA A 242 10.10 1.16 13.75
CA ALA A 242 8.74 0.61 13.79
C ALA A 242 8.56 -0.63 14.68
N ASP A 243 9.34 -0.79 15.74
CA ASP A 243 9.03 -1.77 16.78
C ASP A 243 7.77 -1.35 17.54
N SER A 244 6.65 -1.98 17.20
CA SER A 244 5.34 -1.67 17.80
C SER A 244 5.24 -2.00 19.30
N SER A 245 6.18 -2.76 19.87
CA SER A 245 6.28 -2.96 21.32
C SER A 245 6.78 -1.71 22.05
N GLN A 246 7.60 -0.89 21.38
CA GLN A 246 8.20 0.35 21.89
C GLN A 246 7.35 1.60 21.60
N PHE A 247 6.22 1.46 20.90
CA PHE A 247 5.28 2.58 20.70
C PHE A 247 4.58 2.95 22.03
N PRO A 248 4.44 4.26 22.35
CA PRO A 248 3.80 4.71 23.58
C PRO A 248 2.42 4.09 23.82
N GLU A 249 2.12 3.76 25.08
CA GLU A 249 0.91 2.99 25.43
C GLU A 249 -0.41 3.69 25.07
N THR A 250 -0.38 4.99 24.88
CA THR A 250 -1.53 5.83 24.50
C THR A 250 -1.83 5.83 22.99
N TRP A 251 -0.97 5.22 22.16
CA TRP A 251 -1.10 5.23 20.70
C TRP A 251 -2.26 4.35 20.21
N LEU A 252 -3.08 4.92 19.32
CA LEU A 252 -4.20 4.25 18.67
C LEU A 252 -3.74 3.01 17.86
N MET A 253 -2.52 3.05 17.32
CA MET A 253 -1.82 2.00 16.59
C MET A 253 -1.79 0.64 17.31
N ARG A 254 -1.70 0.62 18.64
CA ARG A 254 -1.68 -0.64 19.42
C ARG A 254 -3.06 -1.33 19.43
N TYR A 255 -4.16 -0.57 19.27
CA TYR A 255 -5.53 -1.06 19.53
C TYR A 255 -6.45 -1.07 18.29
N ARG A 256 -6.11 -0.31 17.24
CA ARG A 256 -6.96 -0.03 16.06
C ARG A 256 -7.31 -1.21 15.13
N TRP A 257 -6.87 -2.43 15.44
CA TRP A 257 -6.88 -3.55 14.49
C TRP A 257 -8.19 -4.35 14.44
N ASP A 258 -8.94 -4.43 15.54
CA ASP A 258 -9.94 -5.48 15.74
C ASP A 258 -11.34 -5.17 15.17
N LYS A 259 -11.35 -4.66 13.93
CA LYS A 259 -12.52 -4.09 13.24
C LYS A 259 -13.78 -4.95 13.35
N GLY A 260 -14.84 -4.37 13.92
CA GLY A 260 -16.17 -4.97 14.03
C GLY A 260 -16.44 -5.72 15.34
N LYS A 261 -15.42 -6.00 16.17
CA LYS A 261 -15.60 -6.63 17.49
C LYS A 261 -15.93 -5.54 18.52
N LYS A 262 -17.16 -5.53 19.06
CA LYS A 262 -17.64 -4.45 19.94
C LYS A 262 -16.73 -4.23 21.17
N ASP A 263 -16.25 -5.32 21.76
CA ASP A 263 -15.63 -5.32 23.09
C ASP A 263 -14.10 -5.30 23.05
N LYS A 264 -13.50 -5.19 21.86
CA LYS A 264 -12.03 -5.11 21.65
C LYS A 264 -11.55 -3.81 21.01
N ASN A 265 -12.47 -2.93 20.61
CA ASN A 265 -12.15 -1.63 20.03
C ASN A 265 -12.21 -0.54 21.11
N VAL A 266 -11.35 -0.65 22.13
CA VAL A 266 -11.31 0.26 23.29
C VAL A 266 -9.84 0.55 23.65
N LEU A 267 -9.51 1.81 23.93
CA LEU A 267 -8.21 2.24 24.44
C LEU A 267 -8.08 1.99 25.97
N PRO A 268 -6.87 1.98 26.55
CA PRO A 268 -6.65 1.77 28.00
C PRO A 268 -7.40 2.76 28.91
N ASN A 269 -7.74 3.94 28.41
CA ASN A 269 -8.52 4.96 29.13
C ASN A 269 -10.05 4.79 29.01
N GLY A 270 -10.53 3.70 28.38
CA GLY A 270 -11.95 3.44 28.15
C GLY A 270 -12.53 4.06 26.87
N ASP A 271 -11.75 4.78 26.06
CA ASP A 271 -12.24 5.39 24.82
C ASP A 271 -12.57 4.35 23.74
N LYS A 272 -13.79 4.41 23.21
CA LYS A 272 -14.25 3.54 22.12
C LYS A 272 -13.67 3.96 20.77
N ILE A 273 -13.07 3.00 20.08
CA ILE A 273 -12.55 3.14 18.72
C ILE A 273 -13.67 2.79 17.72
N VAL A 274 -13.84 3.60 16.69
CA VAL A 274 -14.82 3.37 15.61
C VAL A 274 -14.11 3.36 14.25
N HIS A 275 -14.53 2.46 13.36
CA HIS A 275 -13.98 2.34 12.01
C HIS A 275 -14.94 2.89 10.95
N LEU A 276 -14.59 4.02 10.33
CA LEU A 276 -15.31 4.60 9.19
C LEU A 276 -14.49 4.50 7.89
N LYS A 277 -15.02 5.01 6.76
CA LYS A 277 -14.30 5.06 5.47
C LYS A 277 -14.06 6.51 5.04
N VAL A 278 -12.80 6.89 4.78
CA VAL A 278 -12.45 8.17 4.14
C VAL A 278 -11.66 7.89 2.86
N GLY A 279 -12.08 8.45 1.72
CA GLY A 279 -11.42 8.20 0.43
C GLY A 279 -11.32 6.71 0.08
N GLY A 280 -12.37 5.92 0.40
CA GLY A 280 -12.42 4.47 0.24
C GLY A 280 -11.62 3.65 1.25
N ARG A 281 -10.71 4.27 2.04
CA ARG A 281 -9.82 3.60 3.00
C ARG A 281 -10.44 3.56 4.40
N THR A 282 -10.19 2.51 5.17
CA THR A 282 -10.71 2.41 6.56
C THR A 282 -9.87 3.27 7.51
N SER A 283 -10.53 4.10 8.30
CA SER A 283 -9.91 4.91 9.36
C SER A 283 -10.42 4.46 10.71
N ALA A 284 -9.52 4.19 11.64
CA ALA A 284 -9.85 4.11 13.05
C ALA A 284 -9.87 5.52 13.64
N ILE A 285 -10.89 5.84 14.45
CA ILE A 285 -11.03 7.11 15.15
C ILE A 285 -11.50 6.90 16.59
N VAL A 286 -11.30 7.89 17.45
CA VAL A 286 -11.94 8.01 18.77
C VAL A 286 -12.94 9.18 18.74
N PRO A 287 -14.26 8.92 18.57
CA PRO A 287 -15.25 9.98 18.32
C PRO A 287 -15.40 11.00 19.46
N ARG A 288 -15.03 10.66 20.71
CA ARG A 288 -15.04 11.61 21.83
C ARG A 288 -14.01 12.73 21.66
N LEU A 289 -12.86 12.40 21.06
CA LEU A 289 -11.71 13.29 20.91
C LEU A 289 -11.71 13.95 19.52
N GLN A 290 -11.88 13.15 18.46
CA GLN A 290 -11.85 13.60 17.07
C GLN A 290 -13.25 14.07 16.63
N LYS A 291 -13.63 15.27 17.05
CA LYS A 291 -14.93 15.88 16.70
C LYS A 291 -14.90 16.49 15.29
N LYS A 292 -16.05 16.51 14.61
CA LYS A 292 -16.24 17.28 13.37
C LYS A 292 -16.35 18.76 13.74
N THR A 293 -15.28 19.53 13.53
CA THR A 293 -15.18 20.95 13.92
C THR A 293 -15.14 21.93 12.76
N GLY A 294 -14.84 21.46 11.56
CA GLY A 294 -14.96 22.18 10.28
C GLY A 294 -15.67 21.31 9.25
N LYS A 295 -15.96 21.86 8.06
CA LYS A 295 -16.79 21.19 7.04
C LYS A 295 -16.29 19.77 6.73
N VAL A 296 -17.23 18.84 6.62
CA VAL A 296 -17.09 17.51 6.01
C VAL A 296 -17.96 17.41 4.74
N ALA A 297 -17.86 16.31 4.00
CA ALA A 297 -18.52 16.17 2.69
C ALA A 297 -20.07 16.37 2.70
N GLY A 298 -20.74 16.06 3.81
CA GLY A 298 -22.19 16.29 3.96
C GLY A 298 -22.59 17.73 4.27
N ASP A 299 -21.63 18.64 4.49
CA ASP A 299 -21.85 20.04 4.85
C ASP A 299 -21.60 21.00 3.66
N VAL A 300 -21.43 20.45 2.44
CA VAL A 300 -21.11 21.22 1.22
C VAL A 300 -22.35 21.45 0.37
N ASP A 301 -23.17 20.40 0.18
CA ASP A 301 -24.38 20.40 -0.65
C ASP A 301 -25.49 21.38 -0.19
N SER A 302 -25.28 22.10 0.92
CA SER A 302 -26.20 23.09 1.51
C SER A 302 -25.65 24.51 1.56
N ALA A 303 -24.47 24.77 0.97
CA ALA A 303 -23.79 26.06 1.05
C ALA A 303 -23.66 26.81 -0.28
N ASP A 304 -23.85 26.14 -1.43
CA ASP A 304 -23.55 26.68 -2.76
C ASP A 304 -24.80 27.20 -3.53
N GLU A 305 -25.99 27.27 -2.91
CA GLU A 305 -27.23 27.82 -3.50
C GLU A 305 -27.54 29.29 -3.13
N VAL A 306 -26.58 30.06 -2.56
CA VAL A 306 -26.85 31.46 -2.12
C VAL A 306 -25.74 32.44 -2.51
N SER A 307 -25.55 32.72 -3.81
CA SER A 307 -24.70 33.86 -4.25
C SER A 307 -24.97 34.46 -5.65
N GLU A 308 -26.18 34.36 -6.21
CA GLU A 308 -26.58 35.12 -7.42
C GLU A 308 -27.92 35.84 -7.23
N ASP A 309 -27.88 37.05 -6.64
CA ASP A 309 -28.65 38.24 -7.08
C ASP A 309 -28.41 39.42 -6.12
N ALA A 310 -27.71 40.47 -6.58
CA ALA A 310 -27.42 41.67 -5.79
C ALA A 310 -27.13 42.90 -6.67
N ALA A 311 -28.08 43.30 -7.51
CA ALA A 311 -27.97 44.52 -8.33
C ALA A 311 -29.31 45.29 -8.43
N ASP A 312 -29.36 46.41 -7.71
CA ASP A 312 -30.10 47.67 -7.98
C ASP A 312 -31.58 47.65 -8.44
N SER A 313 -32.47 48.21 -7.61
CA SER A 313 -33.30 49.38 -7.98
C SER A 313 -34.23 49.84 -6.84
N GLN A 314 -34.86 51.00 -7.01
CA GLN A 314 -35.30 51.88 -5.91
C GLN A 314 -36.76 51.70 -5.42
N GLU A 315 -36.91 51.93 -4.12
CA GLU A 315 -38.08 52.44 -3.37
C GLU A 315 -39.34 52.85 -4.17
N LYS A 316 -40.49 52.22 -3.87
CA LYS A 316 -41.80 52.90 -3.83
C LYS A 316 -42.89 52.21 -3.00
N THR A 317 -43.79 53.05 -2.52
CA THR A 317 -44.82 52.87 -1.48
C THR A 317 -45.91 51.80 -1.71
N THR A 318 -46.36 51.23 -0.58
CA THR A 318 -47.67 50.58 -0.26
C THR A 318 -48.92 51.12 -0.99
N PRO A 319 -50.05 50.36 -1.18
CA PRO A 319 -50.73 49.65 -0.06
C PRO A 319 -51.54 48.36 -0.32
N LYS A 320 -52.04 47.83 0.81
CA LYS A 320 -52.78 46.57 1.06
C LYS A 320 -54.04 46.32 0.21
N LYS A 321 -54.31 45.04 -0.07
CA LYS A 321 -55.67 44.42 0.00
C LYS A 321 -55.55 42.94 0.43
N ALA A 322 -56.68 42.26 0.70
CA ALA A 322 -56.70 41.18 1.70
C ALA A 322 -57.63 39.97 1.40
N LYS A 323 -57.40 38.89 2.18
CA LYS A 323 -58.27 37.72 2.46
C LYS A 323 -58.60 36.75 1.31
N ALA A 324 -58.25 35.47 1.52
CA ALA A 324 -59.16 34.34 1.39
C ALA A 324 -58.75 33.20 2.35
N ILE A 325 -59.71 32.38 2.82
CA ILE A 325 -59.48 31.23 3.73
C ILE A 325 -60.38 30.07 3.28
N LYS A 326 -59.81 28.85 3.20
CA LYS A 326 -60.45 27.53 3.47
C LYS A 326 -59.33 26.46 3.44
N ALA A 327 -59.07 25.72 4.52
CA ALA A 327 -59.85 24.61 5.09
C ALA A 327 -59.76 23.34 4.21
N LYS A 328 -58.91 22.37 4.56
CA LYS A 328 -59.13 21.25 5.52
C LYS A 328 -59.97 20.09 4.94
N ALA A 329 -59.31 18.94 4.76
CA ALA A 329 -59.91 17.61 4.95
C ALA A 329 -58.82 16.63 5.44
N LYS A 330 -59.18 15.66 6.29
CA LYS A 330 -58.33 14.59 6.85
C LYS A 330 -59.12 13.29 6.78
N LYS A 331 -58.54 12.21 6.25
CA LYS A 331 -58.79 10.77 6.57
C LYS A 331 -57.95 9.90 5.60
N ALA A 332 -57.34 8.74 5.90
CA ALA A 332 -57.51 7.72 6.96
C ALA A 332 -58.84 6.94 6.86
N GLU A 333 -58.93 5.62 7.08
CA GLU A 333 -57.95 4.64 7.55
C GLU A 333 -57.21 4.00 6.31
N THR A 334 -56.91 2.71 6.03
CA THR A 334 -57.04 1.36 6.65
C THR A 334 -55.97 0.42 5.99
N THR A 335 -56.16 -0.92 5.92
CA THR A 335 -55.27 -1.94 5.28
C THR A 335 -56.04 -3.13 4.66
N SER A 336 -55.47 -3.82 3.66
CA SER A 336 -55.76 -5.23 3.36
C SER A 336 -54.57 -5.97 2.69
N LYS A 337 -54.54 -7.31 2.82
CA LYS A 337 -53.72 -8.26 2.02
C LYS A 337 -54.58 -8.79 0.84
N ASP A 338 -54.09 -9.42 -0.23
CA ASP A 338 -53.34 -10.70 -0.25
C ASP A 338 -52.62 -10.98 -1.61
N GLU A 339 -52.08 -12.19 -1.76
CA GLU A 339 -51.29 -12.75 -2.87
C GLU A 339 -52.09 -12.88 -4.20
N THR A 340 -51.52 -12.89 -5.42
CA THR A 340 -50.72 -13.99 -6.00
C THR A 340 -50.19 -13.71 -7.45
N VAL A 341 -49.06 -14.35 -7.83
CA VAL A 341 -48.71 -14.98 -9.15
C VAL A 341 -48.51 -14.13 -10.46
N GLU A 342 -47.29 -14.28 -11.05
CA GLU A 342 -46.85 -14.23 -12.50
C GLU A 342 -47.10 -12.96 -13.38
N GLU A 343 -46.38 -12.66 -14.49
CA GLU A 343 -45.20 -13.26 -15.15
C GLU A 343 -44.26 -12.20 -15.86
N ASP A 344 -43.27 -12.70 -16.63
CA ASP A 344 -42.18 -12.07 -17.43
C ASP A 344 -42.33 -10.63 -17.98
N SER A 345 -41.21 -9.90 -18.03
CA SER A 345 -40.71 -9.32 -19.30
C SER A 345 -39.35 -8.61 -19.17
N LYS A 346 -38.54 -8.72 -20.22
CA LYS A 346 -37.23 -8.03 -20.36
C LYS A 346 -37.42 -6.64 -20.97
N SER A 347 -36.69 -5.64 -20.47
CA SER A 347 -36.54 -4.35 -21.15
C SER A 347 -35.07 -3.91 -21.16
N ARG A 348 -34.50 -3.78 -22.36
CA ARG A 348 -33.13 -3.31 -22.63
C ARG A 348 -33.23 -2.12 -23.58
N ARG A 349 -33.12 -0.89 -23.08
CA ARG A 349 -33.24 0.33 -23.91
C ARG A 349 -31.87 0.93 -24.27
N THR A 350 -31.67 1.11 -25.56
CA THR A 350 -30.54 1.81 -26.20
C THR A 350 -30.91 3.26 -26.52
N ARG A 351 -29.92 4.16 -26.49
CA ARG A 351 -29.96 5.50 -27.14
C ARG A 351 -28.51 5.97 -27.34
N THR A 352 -27.89 5.75 -28.48
CA THR A 352 -27.91 6.58 -29.71
C THR A 352 -27.51 8.05 -29.52
N THR A 353 -26.34 8.40 -30.07
CA THR A 353 -25.95 9.72 -30.59
C THR A 353 -25.16 9.51 -31.89
N LYS A 354 -25.03 10.55 -32.72
CA LYS A 354 -24.75 10.45 -34.17
C LYS A 354 -23.56 11.33 -34.58
N ARG A 355 -22.73 10.86 -35.52
CA ARG A 355 -21.65 11.64 -36.15
C ARG A 355 -22.18 12.86 -36.92
N LYS A 356 -21.36 13.90 -37.01
CA LYS A 356 -21.17 14.74 -38.22
C LYS A 356 -19.68 15.17 -38.29
N ALA A 357 -19.20 15.57 -39.46
CA ALA A 357 -17.83 16.00 -39.71
C ALA A 357 -17.77 17.15 -40.73
N GLU A 358 -16.54 17.64 -40.96
CA GLU A 358 -15.96 18.19 -42.23
C GLU A 358 -16.28 19.65 -42.61
N PRO A 359 -15.43 20.31 -43.46
CA PRO A 359 -14.02 20.04 -43.89
C PRO A 359 -13.11 21.31 -43.95
N GLU A 360 -12.04 21.28 -44.78
CA GLU A 360 -11.29 22.39 -45.44
C GLU A 360 -10.31 23.28 -44.61
N ASP A 361 -9.16 23.79 -45.14
CA ASP A 361 -8.15 23.24 -46.10
C ASP A 361 -6.85 24.11 -46.12
N GLU A 362 -5.87 23.81 -47.01
CA GLU A 362 -4.58 24.53 -47.31
C GLU A 362 -3.37 24.33 -46.35
N GLU A 363 -2.06 24.41 -46.72
CA GLU A 363 -1.29 24.11 -47.96
C GLU A 363 0.27 24.23 -47.70
N SER A 364 1.13 24.02 -48.71
CA SER A 364 2.57 24.40 -48.89
C SER A 364 3.74 23.50 -48.39
N ASP A 365 4.03 22.46 -49.17
CA ASP A 365 5.34 22.04 -49.77
C ASP A 365 6.69 22.00 -49.01
N MET A 366 7.30 20.79 -48.96
CA MET A 366 8.56 20.36 -49.66
C MET A 366 9.20 19.10 -49.00
N ALA A 367 9.96 18.21 -49.65
CA ALA A 367 9.92 17.61 -51.00
C ALA A 367 10.98 16.45 -51.11
N VAL A 368 10.56 15.22 -51.49
CA VAL A 368 11.38 14.03 -51.91
C VAL A 368 12.53 13.53 -50.97
N GLU A 369 13.12 12.33 -51.09
CA GLU A 369 13.04 11.20 -52.05
C GLU A 369 12.54 9.88 -51.39
N ALA A 370 12.42 8.79 -52.17
CA ALA A 370 11.94 7.48 -51.72
C ALA A 370 12.61 6.30 -52.48
N GLU A 371 12.63 5.12 -51.87
CA GLU A 371 12.83 3.81 -52.55
C GLU A 371 11.87 2.74 -51.99
N GLU A 372 11.45 1.80 -52.84
CA GLU A 372 10.59 0.66 -52.50
C GLU A 372 11.35 -0.69 -52.54
N GLU A 373 11.09 -1.58 -51.57
CA GLU A 373 11.12 -3.06 -51.65
C GLU A 373 10.79 -3.64 -50.25
N VAL A 374 10.27 -4.87 -50.06
CA VAL A 374 9.07 -5.49 -50.64
C VAL A 374 8.51 -6.50 -49.62
N LYS A 375 7.51 -7.31 -49.98
CA LYS A 375 7.14 -8.54 -49.27
C LYS A 375 6.82 -9.67 -50.25
N PRO A 376 7.15 -10.92 -49.89
CA PRO A 376 6.29 -12.04 -50.27
C PRO A 376 5.33 -12.50 -49.15
N THR A 377 4.20 -13.04 -49.59
CA THR A 377 3.03 -13.42 -48.77
C THR A 377 3.12 -14.78 -48.08
N LYS A 378 2.31 -14.97 -47.03
CA LYS A 378 2.02 -16.27 -46.39
C LYS A 378 1.47 -17.30 -47.39
N LYS A 379 1.80 -18.58 -47.20
CA LYS A 379 0.93 -19.71 -47.60
C LYS A 379 0.38 -20.45 -46.37
N ARG A 380 -0.69 -21.22 -46.57
CA ARG A 380 -1.59 -21.74 -45.53
C ARG A 380 -1.87 -23.22 -45.82
N GLN A 381 -1.62 -24.10 -44.85
CA GLN A 381 -2.06 -25.50 -44.86
C GLN A 381 -2.79 -25.85 -43.56
N THR A 382 -3.47 -26.99 -43.54
CA THR A 382 -4.64 -27.24 -42.68
C THR A 382 -4.63 -28.61 -42.00
N LYS A 383 -5.03 -28.62 -40.72
CA LYS A 383 -5.71 -29.69 -39.98
C LYS A 383 -5.27 -31.15 -40.21
N ALA A 384 -4.77 -31.77 -39.15
CA ALA A 384 -5.12 -33.15 -38.77
C ALA A 384 -5.33 -33.22 -37.24
N ASN A 385 -6.08 -34.20 -36.75
CA ASN A 385 -6.51 -34.28 -35.35
C ASN A 385 -6.48 -35.75 -34.87
N SER A 386 -5.75 -36.05 -33.80
CA SER A 386 -5.84 -37.31 -33.04
C SER A 386 -5.35 -37.02 -31.60
N SER A 387 -6.19 -37.04 -30.56
CA SER A 387 -7.05 -38.10 -29.98
C SER A 387 -6.31 -38.98 -28.97
N LYS A 388 -6.89 -39.08 -27.76
CA LYS A 388 -6.32 -39.76 -26.58
C LYS A 388 -6.16 -41.28 -26.81
N ALA A 389 -5.17 -41.87 -26.14
CA ALA A 389 -5.22 -43.25 -25.67
C ALA A 389 -4.68 -43.36 -24.23
N THR A 390 -5.29 -44.20 -23.40
CA THR A 390 -4.90 -44.43 -21.99
C THR A 390 -4.86 -45.92 -21.67
N LYS A 391 -3.70 -46.42 -21.22
CA LYS A 391 -3.41 -47.72 -20.56
C LYS A 391 -1.86 -47.80 -20.40
N SER A 392 -1.26 -48.52 -19.45
CA SER A 392 -1.74 -49.18 -18.22
C SER A 392 -0.53 -49.53 -17.32
N LYS A 393 -0.76 -49.99 -16.09
CA LYS A 393 0.28 -50.51 -15.17
C LYS A 393 1.17 -51.57 -15.83
N THR A 394 2.43 -51.66 -15.40
CA THR A 394 3.13 -52.95 -15.20
C THR A 394 4.12 -52.79 -14.05
N GLU A 395 4.13 -53.74 -13.11
CA GLU A 395 5.13 -53.85 -12.04
C GLU A 395 6.22 -54.86 -12.42
N LYS A 396 7.46 -54.66 -11.98
CA LYS A 396 8.44 -55.75 -11.83
C LYS A 396 9.26 -55.56 -10.56
N LYS A 397 9.60 -56.68 -9.92
CA LYS A 397 10.48 -56.78 -8.76
C LYS A 397 11.90 -57.16 -9.17
N GLU A 398 12.88 -56.60 -8.47
CA GLU A 398 14.10 -57.27 -8.04
C GLU A 398 14.21 -56.90 -6.54
N VAL A 399 14.24 -57.81 -5.55
CA VAL A 399 14.99 -59.07 -5.35
C VAL A 399 16.47 -58.83 -5.08
N LYS A 400 16.80 -58.78 -3.78
CA LYS A 400 18.07 -59.28 -3.24
C LYS A 400 17.82 -59.92 -1.88
N THR A 401 18.51 -61.02 -1.59
CA THR A 401 18.25 -61.93 -0.47
C THR A 401 19.12 -61.63 0.76
N GLU A 402 18.70 -62.17 1.90
CA GLU A 402 19.47 -62.24 3.15
C GLU A 402 20.62 -63.26 3.07
N GLU A 403 21.57 -63.17 4.00
CA GLU A 403 22.32 -64.32 4.52
C GLU A 403 22.61 -64.09 6.03
N THR A 404 22.82 -65.15 6.82
CA THR A 404 22.61 -65.14 8.29
C THR A 404 23.69 -65.89 9.11
N ALA A 405 24.00 -65.38 10.31
CA ALA A 405 24.60 -66.06 11.50
C ALA A 405 24.68 -65.02 12.66
N ALA A 406 24.13 -65.21 13.87
CA ALA A 406 24.50 -66.13 14.98
C ALA A 406 25.83 -65.75 15.69
N GLU A 407 25.99 -65.76 17.03
CA GLU A 407 25.09 -65.55 18.20
C GLU A 407 26.02 -65.07 19.39
N GLY A 408 25.66 -64.92 20.68
CA GLY A 408 24.43 -65.31 21.37
C GLY A 408 24.43 -65.17 22.91
N GLY A 409 23.27 -65.47 23.51
CA GLY A 409 23.02 -65.59 24.96
C GLY A 409 22.99 -64.29 25.80
N THR A 410 22.43 -64.25 27.02
CA THR A 410 21.48 -65.14 27.71
C THR A 410 20.95 -64.48 28.99
N ARG A 411 19.62 -64.48 29.22
CA ARG A 411 18.94 -64.39 30.55
C ARG A 411 19.12 -63.03 31.31
N ARG A 412 18.27 -62.60 32.26
CA ARG A 412 16.99 -63.11 32.82
C ARG A 412 16.17 -61.94 33.42
N ARG A 413 14.87 -62.20 33.71
CA ARG A 413 14.01 -61.74 34.83
C ARG A 413 14.59 -60.74 35.87
N SER A 414 13.82 -59.88 36.56
CA SER A 414 12.39 -59.47 36.53
C SER A 414 12.13 -58.52 37.73
N GLY A 415 11.14 -57.62 37.70
CA GLY A 415 10.79 -56.87 38.92
C GLY A 415 9.73 -55.77 38.78
N ARG A 416 8.46 -56.14 38.90
CA ARG A 416 7.32 -55.21 39.06
C ARG A 416 7.19 -54.85 40.54
N LEU A 417 7.05 -53.57 40.91
CA LEU A 417 6.29 -53.16 42.09
C LEU A 417 5.84 -51.71 42.00
N SER A 418 4.83 -51.36 42.80
CA SER A 418 4.10 -50.09 42.80
C SER A 418 3.95 -49.57 44.23
N GLY A 419 4.03 -48.25 44.42
CA GLY A 419 3.77 -47.61 45.73
C GLY A 419 3.14 -46.22 45.56
N LYS A 420 2.23 -45.86 46.46
CA LYS A 420 1.62 -44.54 46.62
C LYS A 420 1.91 -44.02 48.04
N GLY A 421 1.86 -42.70 48.19
CA GLY A 421 1.92 -41.99 49.47
C GLY A 421 3.34 -41.48 49.79
N VAL A 422 3.47 -40.36 50.51
CA VAL A 422 2.41 -39.51 51.09
C VAL A 422 2.16 -38.28 50.23
#